data_AF-A0A7W1IEU8-F1
#
_entry.id   AF-A0A7W1IEU8-F1
#
_cell.length_a   1.000
_cell.length_b   1.000
_cell.length_c   1.000
_cell.angle_alpha   90.00
_cell.angle_beta   90.00
_cell.angle_gamma   90.00
#
_symmetry.space_group_name_H-M   'P 1'
#
loop_
_entity.id
_entity.type
_entity.pdbx_description
1 polymer ?
#
loop_
_entity_poly.entity_id
_entity_poly.type
_entity_poly.pdbx_seq_one_letter_code
_entity_poly.pdbx_strand_id
1 'polypeptide(L)'
;GSEKPLQAAIREFEEETGFKPSGKFIELSPLKQKSGKLVFAWATEGSVDAGKVKSNLFEMEWPPRSGKIKQFPEIDKAEWFNVNLAKVKILTGQMEFINELEQKLGF
;
A
#
# COMPACT_ATOMS: atom_id res chain seq x y z
N GLY A 1 2.90 23.53 -7.93
CA GLY A 1 1.61 23.34 -7.26
C GLY A 1 1.56 21.91 -6.81
N SER A 2 1.43 21.68 -5.50
CA SER A 2 1.50 20.35 -4.91
C SER A 2 0.29 19.53 -5.34
N GLU A 3 0.53 18.34 -5.89
CA GLU A 3 -0.50 17.35 -6.23
C GLU A 3 -1.41 17.07 -5.01
N LYS A 4 -2.72 16.84 -5.23
CA LYS A 4 -3.63 16.48 -4.13
C LYS A 4 -3.25 15.10 -3.57
N PRO A 5 -3.33 14.84 -2.25
CA PRO A 5 -2.90 13.57 -1.66
C PRO A 5 -3.48 12.30 -2.31
N LEU A 6 -4.75 12.34 -2.73
CA LEU A 6 -5.38 11.22 -3.45
C LEU A 6 -4.76 10.99 -4.84
N GLN A 7 -4.40 12.04 -5.56
CA GLN A 7 -3.79 11.89 -6.89
C GLN A 7 -2.41 11.23 -6.78
N ALA A 8 -1.62 11.65 -5.79
CA ALA A 8 -0.36 11.02 -5.46
C ALA A 8 -0.56 9.53 -5.09
N ALA A 9 -1.54 9.21 -4.24
CA ALA A 9 -1.83 7.83 -3.85
C ALA A 9 -2.25 6.94 -5.05
N ILE A 10 -3.03 7.47 -6.00
CA ILE A 10 -3.42 6.74 -7.22
C ILE A 10 -2.18 6.48 -8.09
N ARG A 11 -1.33 7.50 -8.29
CA ARG A 11 -0.11 7.40 -9.09
C ARG A 11 0.88 6.40 -8.48
N GLU A 12 1.14 6.50 -7.17
CA GLU A 12 2.05 5.59 -6.46
C GLU A 12 1.55 4.15 -6.50
N PHE A 13 0.24 3.92 -6.27
CA PHE A 13 -0.32 2.57 -6.39
C PHE A 13 -0.16 1.99 -7.80
N GLU A 14 -0.33 2.81 -8.85
CA GLU A 14 -0.09 2.40 -10.24
C GLU A 14 1.39 2.09 -10.51
N GLU A 15 2.31 2.89 -9.99
CA GLU A 15 3.77 2.68 -10.13
C GLU A 15 4.26 1.43 -9.39
N GLU A 16 3.75 1.18 -8.17
CA GLU A 16 4.21 0.07 -7.34
C GLU A 16 3.52 -1.26 -7.68
N THR A 17 2.30 -1.23 -8.23
CA THR A 17 1.52 -2.45 -8.50
C THR A 17 1.24 -2.71 -9.98
N GLY A 18 1.35 -1.70 -10.84
CA GLY A 18 0.94 -1.75 -12.24
C GLY A 18 -0.57 -1.59 -12.47
N PHE A 19 -1.36 -1.37 -11.41
CA PHE A 19 -2.81 -1.21 -11.49
C PHE A 19 -3.22 0.22 -11.18
N LYS A 20 -4.06 0.81 -12.04
CA LYS A 20 -4.63 2.14 -11.76
C LYS A 20 -5.95 1.98 -10.99
N PRO A 21 -6.03 2.35 -9.70
CA PRO A 21 -7.28 2.30 -8.97
C PRO A 21 -8.24 3.36 -9.52
N SER A 22 -9.51 3.01 -9.60
CA SER A 22 -10.58 3.89 -10.08
C SER A 22 -11.89 3.60 -9.35
N GLY A 23 -12.87 4.49 -9.51
CA GLY A 23 -14.18 4.37 -8.86
C GLY A 23 -14.37 5.36 -7.72
N LYS A 24 -15.25 4.99 -6.79
CA LYS A 24 -15.57 5.82 -5.62
C LYS A 24 -14.58 5.54 -4.50
N PHE A 25 -13.74 6.53 -4.22
CA PHE A 25 -12.82 6.47 -3.08
C PHE A 25 -13.53 6.85 -1.78
N ILE A 26 -13.34 6.03 -0.76
CA ILE A 26 -13.70 6.30 0.63
C ILE A 26 -12.43 6.80 1.31
N GLU A 27 -12.42 8.07 1.70
CA GLU A 27 -11.33 8.62 2.50
C GLU A 27 -11.37 8.05 3.93
N LEU A 28 -10.22 7.62 4.42
CA LEU A 28 -10.03 7.14 5.78
C LEU A 28 -9.29 8.20 6.61
N SER A 29 -9.52 8.18 7.92
CA SER A 29 -8.95 9.12 8.86
C SER A 29 -7.42 8.93 8.93
N PRO A 30 -6.62 9.98 8.67
CA PRO A 30 -5.15 9.84 8.64
C PRO A 30 -4.57 9.35 9.96
N LEU A 31 -3.57 8.47 9.89
CA LEU A 31 -2.91 7.89 11.06
C LEU A 31 -1.48 8.40 11.21
N LYS A 32 -1.12 8.85 12.41
CA LYS A 32 0.25 9.25 12.74
C LYS A 32 1.03 8.04 13.27
N GLN A 33 2.08 7.66 12.55
CA GLN A 33 2.97 6.57 12.96
C GLN A 33 3.93 7.02 14.07
N LYS A 34 4.54 6.04 14.77
CA LYS A 34 5.51 6.29 15.86
C LYS A 34 6.71 7.15 15.43
N SER A 35 7.09 7.10 14.15
CA SER A 35 8.15 7.93 13.56
C SER A 35 7.75 9.41 13.40
N GLY A 36 6.49 9.76 13.64
CA GLY A 36 5.92 11.08 13.38
C GLY A 36 5.31 11.24 11.99
N LYS A 37 5.54 10.29 11.06
CA LYS A 37 4.95 10.29 9.72
C LYS A 37 3.42 10.24 9.80
N LEU A 38 2.75 11.15 9.09
CA LEU A 38 1.30 11.09 8.89
C LEU A 38 0.99 10.31 7.61
N VAL A 39 0.14 9.30 7.72
CA VAL A 39 -0.26 8.42 6.61
C VAL A 39 -1.71 8.70 6.26
N PHE A 40 -1.95 8.95 4.98
CA PHE A 40 -3.28 9.12 4.42
C PHE A 40 -3.64 7.85 3.65
N ALA A 41 -4.89 7.42 3.73
CA ALA A 41 -5.37 6.21 3.08
C ALA A 41 -6.76 6.42 2.50
N TRP A 42 -7.02 5.73 1.39
CA TRP A 42 -8.32 5.66 0.74
C TRP A 42 -8.63 4.21 0.40
N ALA A 43 -9.90 3.84 0.50
CA ALA A 43 -10.39 2.56 0.04
C ALA A 43 -11.20 2.74 -1.25
N THR A 44 -11.10 1.81 -2.18
CA THR A 44 -11.96 1.73 -3.35
C THR A 44 -12.29 0.27 -3.62
N GLU A 45 -13.47 0.01 -4.16
CA GLU A 45 -13.84 -1.31 -4.64
C GLU A 45 -13.06 -1.61 -5.92
N GLY A 46 -12.55 -2.84 -6.05
CA GLY A 46 -11.83 -3.24 -7.25
C GLY A 46 -11.45 -4.72 -7.27
N SER A 47 -11.44 -5.30 -8.47
CA SER A 47 -11.02 -6.68 -8.73
C SER A 47 -9.61 -6.70 -9.29
N VAL A 48 -8.61 -6.58 -8.42
CA VAL A 48 -7.19 -6.66 -8.80
C VAL A 48 -6.74 -8.11 -8.86
N ASP A 49 -6.06 -8.52 -9.93
CA ASP A 49 -5.41 -9.83 -9.99
C ASP A 49 -4.03 -9.73 -9.33
N ALA A 50 -3.93 -10.22 -8.09
CA ALA A 50 -2.70 -10.15 -7.30
C ALA A 50 -1.51 -10.85 -7.99
N GLY A 51 -1.76 -11.86 -8.84
CA GLY A 51 -0.70 -12.56 -9.59
C GLY A 51 -0.12 -11.74 -10.75
N LYS A 52 -0.74 -10.62 -11.10
CA LYS A 52 -0.28 -9.70 -12.15
C LYS A 52 0.37 -8.43 -11.60
N VAL A 53 0.54 -8.32 -10.28
CA VAL A 53 1.24 -7.19 -9.66
C VAL A 53 2.67 -7.13 -10.19
N LYS A 54 3.04 -5.95 -10.71
CA LYS A 54 4.39 -5.65 -11.19
C LYS A 54 4.90 -4.46 -10.41
N SER A 55 6.03 -4.66 -9.75
CA SER A 55 6.65 -3.64 -8.91
C SER A 55 7.96 -3.16 -9.51
N ASN A 56 8.28 -1.90 -9.24
CA ASN A 56 9.57 -1.33 -9.61
C ASN A 56 10.71 -2.07 -8.92
N LEU A 57 11.88 -2.02 -9.53
CA LEU A 57 13.10 -2.58 -8.95
C LEU A 57 13.87 -1.49 -8.21
N PHE A 58 14.37 -1.81 -7.02
CA PHE A 58 15.37 -1.02 -6.33
C PHE A 58 16.72 -1.74 -6.34
N GLU A 59 17.79 -0.96 -6.28
CA GLU A 59 19.15 -1.50 -6.22
C GLU A 59 19.69 -1.46 -4.79
N MET A 60 20.34 -2.53 -4.36
CA MET A 60 21.10 -2.52 -3.11
C MET A 60 22.33 -3.40 -3.20
N GLU A 61 23.31 -3.10 -2.35
CA GLU A 61 24.46 -3.97 -2.20
C GLU A 61 24.08 -5.28 -1.50
N TRP A 62 24.29 -6.42 -2.16
CA TRP A 62 23.95 -7.73 -1.61
C TRP A 62 24.87 -8.87 -2.09
N PRO A 63 25.46 -9.68 -1.18
CA PRO A 63 25.36 -9.58 0.29
C PRO A 63 25.98 -8.30 0.87
N PRO A 64 25.64 -7.90 2.11
CA PRO A 64 26.18 -6.68 2.71
C PRO A 64 27.72 -6.66 2.73
N ARG A 65 28.33 -5.53 2.38
CA ARG A 65 29.81 -5.31 2.32
C ARG A 65 30.55 -6.13 1.26
N SER A 66 29.85 -6.64 0.25
CA SER A 66 30.44 -7.38 -0.87
C SER A 66 30.89 -6.50 -2.05
N GLY A 67 30.48 -5.23 -2.09
CA GLY A 67 30.65 -4.34 -3.23
C GLY A 67 29.80 -4.72 -4.46
N LYS A 68 28.91 -5.72 -4.36
CA LYS A 68 28.06 -6.19 -5.45
C LYS A 68 26.68 -5.57 -5.37
N ILE A 69 26.28 -4.81 -6.39
CA ILE A 69 24.93 -4.27 -6.53
C ILE A 69 24.01 -5.32 -7.17
N LYS A 70 22.83 -5.51 -6.59
CA LYS A 70 21.75 -6.34 -7.12
C LYS A 70 20.44 -5.58 -7.13
N GLN A 71 19.55 -5.98 -8.03
CA GLN A 71 18.20 -5.44 -8.17
C GLN A 71 17.18 -6.38 -7.52
N PHE A 72 16.22 -5.80 -6.80
CA PHE A 72 15.12 -6.50 -6.13
C PHE A 72 13.81 -5.74 -6.36
N PRO A 73 12.65 -6.42 -6.44
CA PRO A 73 11.37 -5.74 -6.52
C PRO A 73 11.02 -5.06 -5.20
N GLU A 74 10.39 -3.88 -5.26
CA GLU A 74 9.88 -3.19 -4.06
C GLU A 74 8.74 -4.00 -3.40
N ILE A 75 7.88 -4.63 -4.20
CA ILE A 75 6.88 -5.61 -3.77
C ILE A 75 7.31 -7.01 -4.23
N ASP A 76 7.67 -7.85 -3.26
CA ASP A 76 8.03 -9.26 -3.49
C ASP A 76 6.80 -10.15 -3.74
N LYS A 77 5.67 -9.86 -3.09
CA LYS A 77 4.43 -10.63 -3.22
C LYS A 77 3.19 -9.76 -2.97
N ALA A 78 2.15 -9.97 -3.77
CA ALA A 78 0.81 -9.47 -3.51
C ALA A 78 -0.18 -10.64 -3.35
N GLU A 79 -1.17 -10.46 -2.48
CA GLU A 79 -2.19 -11.48 -2.21
C GLU A 79 -3.43 -10.83 -1.59
N TRP A 80 -4.61 -11.42 -1.84
CA TRP A 80 -5.85 -11.01 -1.20
C TRP A 80 -6.03 -11.71 0.15
N PHE A 81 -6.50 -10.97 1.14
CA PHE A 81 -6.77 -11.48 2.47
C PHE A 81 -8.20 -11.13 2.89
N ASN A 82 -8.81 -12.00 3.68
CA ASN A 82 -9.97 -11.59 4.47
C ASN A 82 -9.53 -10.56 5.53
N VAL A 83 -10.50 -9.83 6.08
CA VAL A 83 -10.23 -8.72 7.00
C VAL A 83 -9.45 -9.17 8.24
N ASN A 84 -9.79 -10.32 8.83
CA ASN A 84 -9.10 -10.84 10.02
C ASN A 84 -7.60 -11.08 9.74
N LEU A 85 -7.26 -11.70 8.61
CA LEU A 85 -5.86 -11.92 8.22
C LEU A 85 -5.16 -10.61 7.83
N ALA A 86 -5.87 -9.67 7.19
CA ALA A 86 -5.32 -8.38 6.83
C ALA A 86 -4.88 -7.58 8.07
N LYS A 87 -5.67 -7.61 9.16
CA LYS A 87 -5.31 -6.97 10.45
C LYS A 87 -4.04 -7.56 11.07
N VAL A 88 -3.79 -8.86 10.90
CA VAL A 88 -2.58 -9.51 11.42
C VAL A 88 -1.35 -9.17 10.58
N LYS A 89 -1.52 -8.98 9.26
CA LYS A 89 -0.42 -8.77 8.31
C LYS A 89 -0.02 -7.30 8.14
N ILE A 90 -0.96 -6.38 8.32
CA ILE A 90 -0.68 -4.94 8.17
C ILE A 90 0.23 -4.44 9.29
N LEU A 91 0.96 -3.35 9.03
CA LEU A 91 1.70 -2.66 10.09
C LEU A 91 0.76 -2.30 11.24
N THR A 92 1.16 -2.59 12.49
CA THR A 92 0.29 -2.38 13.67
C THR A 92 -0.25 -0.95 13.76
N GLY A 93 0.55 0.05 13.38
CA GLY A 93 0.13 1.47 13.37
C GLY A 93 -0.83 1.87 12.24
N GLN A 94 -1.18 0.93 11.36
CA GLN A 94 -2.12 1.13 10.24
C GLN A 94 -3.38 0.24 10.37
N MET A 95 -3.47 -0.60 11.41
CA MET A 95 -4.60 -1.50 11.65
C MET A 95 -5.94 -0.76 11.71
N GLU A 96 -5.94 0.46 12.26
CA GLU A 96 -7.16 1.29 12.37
C GLU A 96 -7.76 1.67 11.02
N PHE A 97 -7.00 1.67 9.92
CA PHE A 97 -7.58 1.88 8.59
C PHE A 97 -8.57 0.76 8.22
N ILE A 98 -8.24 -0.49 8.58
CA ILE A 98 -9.12 -1.63 8.32
C ILE A 98 -10.35 -1.57 9.23
N ASN A 99 -10.16 -1.24 10.52
CA ASN A 99 -11.27 -1.08 11.46
C ASN A 99 -12.24 0.02 11.04
N GLU A 100 -11.73 1.16 10.56
CA GLU A 100 -12.56 2.27 10.07
C GLU A 100 -13.30 1.88 8.78
N LEU A 101 -12.64 1.14 7.88
CA LEU A 101 -13.27 0.68 6.65
C LEU A 101 -14.45 -0.25 6.93
N GLU A 102 -14.30 -1.23 7.85
CA GLU A 102 -15.40 -2.11 8.26
C GLU A 102 -16.59 -1.30 8.79
N GLN A 103 -16.34 -0.35 9.69
CA GLN A 103 -17.39 0.52 10.24
C GLN A 103 -18.10 1.33 9.16
N LYS A 104 -17.37 1.87 8.17
CA LYS A 104 -17.95 2.64 7.06
C LYS A 104 -18.77 1.77 6.10
N LEU A 105 -18.46 0.49 5.99
CA LEU A 105 -19.18 -0.47 5.16
C LEU A 105 -20.32 -1.18 5.92
N GLY A 106 -20.40 -1.01 7.25
CA GLY A 106 -21.44 -1.62 8.08
C GLY A 106 -21.19 -3.08 8.43
N PHE A 107 -19.92 -3.50 8.46
CA PHE A 107 -19.48 -4.81 8.97
C PHE A 107 -19.19 -4.78 10.47
#